data_AF-A0A367HYW4-F1
#
_entry.id   AF-A0A367HYW4-F1
#
_cell.length_a   1.000
_cell.length_b   1.000
_cell.length_c   1.000
_cell.angle_alpha   90.00
_cell.angle_beta   90.00
_cell.angle_gamma   90.00
#
_symmetry.space_group_name_H-M   'P 1'
#
loop_
_entity.id
_entity.type
_entity.pdbx_description
1 polymer ?
#
loop_
_entity_poly.entity_id
_entity_poly.type
_entity_poly.pdbx_seq_one_letter_code
_entity_poly.pdbx_strand_id
1 'polypeptide(L)'
;MALAALSALAGTAAARPARGPAPSVAAVDDCARDGVDVTASNGGDVPFTFRLAGVSATVEPGGSRTILVPVAERQSYRFTVLGPGGFRQDVSGVRNCASASPAPPPAPSPAASTPPVTGADRAAEARAAPVPPRGSAAGGSGHGLLGTGFSDLDSLITGTVLVLLGGMLFVVRRLTR
;
A
#
# COMPACT_ATOMS: atom_id res chain seq x y z
N MET A 1 -81.37 5.56 26.67
CA MET A 1 -80.84 5.19 25.34
C MET A 1 -79.62 6.06 25.07
N ALA A 2 -78.42 5.56 25.34
CA ALA A 2 -77.17 6.33 25.19
C ALA A 2 -76.52 5.94 23.86
N LEU A 3 -76.37 6.90 22.94
CA LEU A 3 -75.57 6.73 21.73
C LEU A 3 -74.09 6.86 22.09
N ALA A 4 -73.31 5.80 21.90
CA ALA A 4 -71.85 5.87 21.92
C ALA A 4 -71.36 6.33 20.54
N ALA A 5 -70.66 7.47 20.49
CA ALA A 5 -70.00 7.94 19.28
C ALA A 5 -68.66 7.22 19.11
N LEU A 6 -68.50 6.45 18.03
CA LEU A 6 -67.23 5.83 17.64
C LEU A 6 -66.47 6.80 16.72
N SER A 7 -65.39 7.38 17.22
CA SER A 7 -64.48 8.20 16.41
C SER A 7 -63.29 7.36 15.97
N ALA A 8 -63.25 6.95 14.70
CA ALA A 8 -62.11 6.25 14.13
C ALA A 8 -61.15 7.26 13.47
N LEU A 9 -59.96 7.44 14.06
CA LEU A 9 -58.88 8.18 13.41
C LEU A 9 -58.11 7.22 12.49
N ALA A 10 -58.34 7.34 11.18
CA ALA A 10 -57.50 6.68 10.18
C ALA A 10 -56.20 7.47 10.00
N GLY A 11 -55.13 7.04 10.67
CA GLY A 11 -53.79 7.58 10.45
C GLY A 11 -53.19 7.01 9.18
N THR A 12 -53.01 7.82 8.13
CA THR A 12 -52.27 7.42 6.94
C THR A 12 -50.77 7.48 7.24
N ALA A 13 -50.16 6.32 7.53
CA ALA A 13 -48.70 6.24 7.57
C ALA A 13 -48.17 6.30 6.13
N ALA A 14 -47.49 7.40 5.78
CA ALA A 14 -46.79 7.49 4.50
C ALA A 14 -45.63 6.49 4.50
N ALA A 15 -45.62 5.57 3.53
CA ALA A 15 -44.51 4.66 3.32
C ALA A 15 -43.26 5.45 2.90
N ARG A 16 -42.10 5.16 3.50
CA ARG A 16 -40.83 5.76 3.08
C ARG A 16 -40.44 5.23 1.69
N PRO A 17 -39.81 6.07 0.84
CA PRO A 17 -39.28 5.60 -0.44
C PRO A 17 -38.18 4.57 -0.20
N ALA A 18 -38.20 3.47 -0.97
CA ALA A 18 -37.16 2.46 -0.93
C ALA A 18 -35.83 3.06 -1.42
N ARG A 19 -34.73 2.83 -0.70
CA ARG A 19 -33.39 3.33 -1.05
C ARG A 19 -32.55 2.27 -1.78
N GLY A 20 -32.92 1.00 -1.62
CA GLY A 20 -32.18 -0.12 -2.20
C GLY A 20 -30.94 -0.46 -1.37
N PRO A 21 -30.05 -1.33 -1.88
CA PRO A 21 -28.81 -1.64 -1.19
C PRO A 21 -27.88 -0.42 -1.13
N ALA A 22 -27.20 -0.23 0.00
CA ALA A 22 -26.17 0.80 0.16
C ALA A 22 -24.85 0.13 0.58
N PRO A 23 -24.13 -0.47 -0.38
CA PRO A 23 -22.96 -1.28 -0.09
C PRO A 23 -21.74 -0.45 0.29
N SER A 24 -20.90 -0.99 1.17
CA SER A 24 -19.55 -0.49 1.47
C SER A 24 -18.59 -1.67 1.63
N VAL A 25 -17.34 -1.51 1.20
CA VAL A 25 -16.30 -2.54 1.27
C VAL A 25 -15.08 -2.01 2.01
N ALA A 26 -14.55 -2.83 2.92
CA ALA A 26 -13.27 -2.61 3.60
C ALA A 26 -12.39 -3.86 3.49
N ALA A 27 -11.07 -3.66 3.55
CA ALA A 27 -10.08 -4.73 3.60
C ALA A 27 -9.16 -4.50 4.80
N VAL A 28 -8.95 -5.55 5.60
CA VAL A 28 -8.10 -5.52 6.79
C VAL A 28 -7.21 -6.75 6.78
N ASP A 29 -5.92 -6.59 7.08
CA ASP A 29 -5.01 -7.72 7.17
C ASP A 29 -5.40 -8.62 8.37
N ASP A 30 -5.66 -9.91 8.12
CA ASP A 30 -5.80 -10.93 9.16
C ASP A 30 -4.48 -11.71 9.24
N CYS A 31 -3.62 -11.24 10.12
CA CYS A 31 -2.30 -11.81 10.34
C CYS A 31 -2.34 -13.22 10.95
N ALA A 32 -3.41 -13.58 11.66
CA ALA A 32 -3.55 -14.88 12.31
C ALA A 32 -4.01 -15.97 11.34
N ARG A 33 -4.72 -15.58 10.27
CA ARG A 33 -5.28 -16.51 9.26
C ARG A 33 -4.64 -16.42 7.88
N ASP A 34 -3.48 -15.77 7.79
CA ASP A 34 -2.70 -15.67 6.57
C ASP A 34 -3.42 -15.07 5.37
N GLY A 35 -4.13 -13.96 5.59
CA GLY A 35 -4.84 -13.30 4.50
C GLY A 35 -5.32 -11.90 4.82
N VAL A 36 -6.26 -11.46 3.99
CA VAL A 36 -6.94 -10.18 4.10
C VAL A 36 -8.43 -10.45 4.24
N ASP A 37 -9.00 -9.97 5.34
CA ASP A 37 -10.43 -9.97 5.57
C ASP A 37 -11.08 -8.85 4.75
N VAL A 38 -11.85 -9.23 3.74
CA VAL A 38 -12.64 -8.29 2.95
C VAL A 38 -14.07 -8.32 3.48
N THR A 39 -14.50 -7.20 4.04
CA THR A 39 -15.82 -7.04 4.63
C THR A 39 -16.69 -6.19 3.73
N ALA A 40 -17.82 -6.74 3.30
CA ALA A 40 -18.89 -6.00 2.65
C ALA A 40 -20.01 -5.74 3.65
N SER A 41 -20.47 -4.49 3.77
CA SER A 41 -21.62 -4.09 4.57
C SER A 41 -22.73 -3.50 3.70
N ASN A 42 -23.96 -3.50 4.21
CA ASN A 42 -25.12 -2.97 3.51
C ASN A 42 -25.91 -2.03 4.44
N GLY A 43 -25.75 -0.72 4.27
CA GLY A 43 -26.52 0.29 5.01
C GLY A 43 -27.92 0.55 4.45
N GLY A 44 -28.31 -0.20 3.41
CA GLY A 44 -29.57 -0.04 2.70
C GLY A 44 -30.72 -0.83 3.31
N ASP A 45 -31.86 -0.82 2.61
CA ASP A 45 -33.11 -1.46 3.01
C ASP A 45 -33.48 -2.70 2.17
N VAL A 46 -32.61 -3.09 1.22
CA VAL A 46 -32.75 -4.28 0.37
C VAL A 46 -31.49 -5.13 0.45
N PRO A 47 -31.55 -6.47 0.40
CA PRO A 47 -30.37 -7.33 0.41
C PRO A 47 -29.35 -7.00 -0.69
N PHE A 48 -28.07 -7.06 -0.34
CA PHE A 48 -26.95 -6.84 -1.26
C PHE A 48 -26.21 -8.16 -1.51
N THR A 49 -26.26 -8.67 -2.74
CA THR A 49 -25.48 -9.84 -3.13
C THR A 49 -24.20 -9.41 -3.84
N PHE A 50 -23.05 -9.90 -3.39
CA PHE A 50 -21.76 -9.58 -3.99
C PHE A 50 -20.97 -10.82 -4.36
N ARG A 51 -19.95 -10.63 -5.20
CA ARG A 51 -18.96 -11.64 -5.55
C ARG A 51 -17.55 -11.14 -5.30
N LEU A 52 -16.73 -11.96 -4.67
CA LEU A 52 -15.33 -11.70 -4.36
C LEU A 52 -14.54 -13.01 -4.48
N ALA A 53 -13.40 -12.97 -5.16
CA ALA A 53 -12.50 -14.14 -5.30
C ALA A 53 -13.22 -15.44 -5.75
N GLY A 54 -14.27 -15.32 -6.56
CA GLY A 54 -15.07 -16.46 -7.02
C GLY A 54 -16.26 -16.83 -6.13
N VAL A 55 -16.30 -16.34 -4.89
CA VAL A 55 -17.34 -16.63 -3.89
C VAL A 55 -18.44 -15.59 -3.96
N SER A 56 -19.70 -16.03 -3.95
CA SER A 56 -20.88 -15.17 -3.85
C SER A 56 -21.46 -15.20 -2.43
N ALA A 57 -21.85 -14.04 -1.91
CA ALA A 57 -22.46 -13.91 -0.60
C ALA A 57 -23.51 -12.80 -0.58
N THR A 58 -24.48 -12.92 0.33
CA THR A 58 -25.56 -11.93 0.51
C THR A 58 -25.48 -11.29 1.89
N VAL A 59 -25.62 -9.97 1.91
CA VAL A 59 -25.65 -9.12 3.09
C VAL A 59 -27.06 -8.55 3.24
N GLU A 60 -27.74 -8.96 4.30
CA GLU A 60 -29.05 -8.42 4.66
C GLU A 60 -28.98 -6.91 4.99
N PRO A 61 -30.11 -6.18 4.94
CA PRO A 61 -30.18 -4.78 5.38
C PRO A 61 -29.56 -4.55 6.77
N GLY A 62 -28.68 -3.56 6.87
CA GLY A 62 -27.94 -3.24 8.10
C GLY A 62 -26.83 -4.24 8.47
N GLY A 63 -26.62 -5.29 7.67
CA GLY A 63 -25.67 -6.36 7.97
C GLY A 63 -24.28 -6.16 7.39
N SER A 64 -23.40 -7.13 7.67
CA SER A 64 -22.10 -7.29 7.03
C SER A 64 -21.74 -8.77 6.81
N ARG A 65 -20.83 -9.01 5.87
CA ARG A 65 -20.21 -10.32 5.61
C ARG A 65 -18.73 -10.12 5.36
N THR A 66 -17.92 -10.99 5.96
CA THR A 66 -16.46 -11.00 5.80
C THR A 66 -16.04 -12.27 5.09
N ILE A 67 -15.17 -12.13 4.10
CA ILE A 67 -14.54 -13.23 3.39
C ILE A 67 -13.02 -13.05 3.53
N LEU A 68 -12.37 -14.05 4.10
CA LEU A 68 -10.92 -14.13 4.14
C LEU A 68 -10.40 -14.51 2.75
N VAL A 69 -9.53 -13.68 2.19
CA VAL A 69 -8.80 -13.98 0.96
C VAL A 69 -7.35 -14.26 1.32
N PRO A 70 -6.80 -15.46 1.05
CA PRO A 70 -5.41 -15.77 1.34
C PRO A 70 -4.46 -14.85 0.59
N VAL A 71 -3.51 -14.26 1.32
CA VAL A 71 -2.48 -13.34 0.79
C VAL A 71 -1.20 -13.59 1.58
N ALA A 72 -0.11 -13.83 0.87
CA ALA A 72 1.19 -14.03 1.51
C ALA A 72 1.68 -12.74 2.18
N GLU A 73 2.52 -12.88 3.21
CA GLU A 73 3.15 -11.72 3.86
C GLU A 73 3.95 -10.91 2.83
N ARG A 74 3.85 -9.58 2.91
CA ARG A 74 4.44 -8.61 1.98
C ARG A 74 4.00 -8.75 0.53
N GLN A 75 2.92 -9.49 0.25
CA GLN A 75 2.33 -9.58 -1.07
C GLN A 75 1.37 -8.41 -1.32
N SER A 76 1.50 -7.77 -2.48
CA SER A 76 0.52 -6.80 -2.96
C SER A 76 -0.74 -7.50 -3.44
N TYR A 77 -1.89 -6.89 -3.18
CA TYR A 77 -3.18 -7.42 -3.59
C TYR A 77 -4.06 -6.33 -4.19
N ARG A 78 -4.99 -6.75 -5.05
CA ARG A 78 -6.08 -5.95 -5.57
C ARG A 78 -7.29 -6.85 -5.76
N PHE A 79 -8.31 -6.66 -4.94
CA PHE A 79 -9.55 -7.39 -5.02
C PHE A 79 -10.65 -6.51 -5.61
N THR A 80 -11.42 -7.09 -6.52
CA THR A 80 -12.62 -6.46 -7.06
C THR A 80 -13.84 -7.12 -6.44
N VAL A 81 -14.63 -6.35 -5.71
CA VAL A 81 -15.96 -6.74 -5.25
C VAL A 81 -16.98 -6.31 -6.29
N LEU A 82 -17.74 -7.28 -6.79
CA LEU A 82 -18.78 -7.06 -7.80
C LEU A 82 -20.16 -7.23 -7.17
N GLY A 83 -21.13 -6.46 -7.62
CA GLY A 83 -22.52 -6.55 -7.18
C GLY A 83 -23.53 -6.16 -8.26
N PRO A 84 -24.84 -6.25 -7.97
CA PRO A 84 -25.90 -5.86 -8.88
C PRO A 84 -25.85 -4.36 -9.22
N GLY A 85 -26.56 -3.98 -10.29
CA GLY A 85 -26.64 -2.57 -10.72
C GLY A 85 -25.30 -2.00 -11.22
N GLY A 86 -24.35 -2.86 -11.59
CA GLY A 86 -23.01 -2.43 -11.99
C GLY A 86 -22.09 -2.06 -10.82
N PHE A 87 -22.47 -2.39 -9.58
CA PHE A 87 -21.62 -2.14 -8.43
C PHE A 87 -20.26 -2.82 -8.60
N ARG A 88 -19.21 -2.02 -8.45
CA ARG A 88 -17.82 -2.47 -8.51
C ARG A 88 -17.01 -1.62 -7.54
N GLN A 89 -16.34 -2.28 -6.62
CA GLN A 89 -15.40 -1.61 -5.72
C GLN A 89 -14.09 -2.38 -5.69
N ASP A 90 -13.00 -1.67 -5.95
CA ASP A 90 -11.66 -2.23 -5.86
C ASP A 90 -11.05 -1.86 -4.49
N VAL A 91 -10.47 -2.85 -3.82
CA VAL A 91 -9.66 -2.67 -2.60
C VAL A 91 -8.27 -3.24 -2.86
N SER A 92 -7.23 -2.53 -2.48
CA SER A 92 -5.85 -2.90 -2.74
C SER A 92 -4.93 -2.50 -1.62
N GLY A 93 -3.84 -3.23 -1.46
CA GLY A 93 -2.85 -2.97 -0.43
C GLY A 93 -1.66 -3.93 -0.54
N VAL A 94 -0.87 -3.99 0.51
CA VAL A 94 0.18 -4.98 0.73
C VAL A 94 -0.04 -5.55 2.11
N ARG A 95 -0.14 -6.88 2.25
CA ARG A 95 -0.26 -7.50 3.57
C ARG A 95 1.04 -7.26 4.34
N ASN A 96 1.00 -6.59 5.48
CA ASN A 96 2.20 -6.26 6.25
C ASN A 96 1.98 -6.51 7.75
N CYS A 97 2.12 -7.77 8.14
CA CYS A 97 1.97 -8.22 9.52
C CYS A 97 3.25 -8.14 10.34
N ALA A 98 4.40 -7.91 9.69
CA ALA A 98 5.65 -7.67 10.40
C ALA A 98 5.57 -6.37 11.22
N SER A 99 5.65 -6.47 12.55
CA SER A 99 5.97 -5.33 13.41
C SER A 99 7.25 -4.70 12.88
N ALA A 100 7.26 -3.38 12.64
CA ALA A 100 8.49 -2.67 12.31
C ALA A 100 9.54 -3.04 13.36
N SER A 101 10.67 -3.62 12.93
CA SER A 101 11.78 -3.88 13.83
C SER A 101 12.13 -2.54 14.49
N PRO A 102 12.24 -2.45 15.82
CA PRO A 102 12.65 -1.21 16.47
C PRO A 102 13.94 -0.73 15.83
N ALA A 103 13.99 0.57 15.50
CA ALA A 103 15.20 1.19 15.00
C ALA A 103 16.33 0.91 16.02
N PRO A 104 17.54 0.56 15.57
CA PRO A 104 18.69 0.46 16.46
C PRO A 104 18.82 1.76 17.26
N PRO A 105 19.16 1.69 18.56
CA PRO A 105 19.42 2.91 19.33
C PRO A 105 20.51 3.73 18.62
N PRO A 106 20.41 5.07 18.63
CA PRO A 106 21.43 5.91 18.01
C PRO A 106 22.80 5.57 18.59
N ALA A 107 23.78 5.37 17.71
CA ALA A 107 25.17 5.20 18.12
C ALA A 107 25.61 6.40 18.96
N PRO A 108 26.39 6.22 20.05
CA PRO A 108 26.90 7.33 20.83
C PRO A 108 27.72 8.25 19.93
N SER A 109 27.32 9.52 19.85
CA SER A 109 28.04 10.55 19.10
C SER A 109 29.42 10.78 19.75
N PRO A 110 30.54 10.78 19.01
CA PRO A 110 31.83 11.16 19.56
C PRO A 110 31.76 12.58 20.13
N ALA A 111 32.13 12.75 21.40
CA ALA A 111 32.20 14.06 22.03
C ALA A 111 33.14 14.96 21.24
N ALA A 112 32.61 16.05 20.68
CA ALA A 112 33.41 17.10 20.07
C ALA A 112 34.31 17.73 21.14
N SER A 113 35.62 17.48 21.06
CA SER A 113 36.60 18.22 21.84
C SER A 113 36.58 19.68 21.41
N THR A 114 36.27 20.55 22.36
CA THR A 114 36.28 22.01 22.25
C THR A 114 37.67 22.51 21.83
N PRO A 115 37.82 23.29 20.74
CA PRO A 115 39.00 24.14 20.58
C PRO A 115 38.82 25.45 21.40
N PRO A 116 39.89 25.99 22.01
CA PRO A 116 39.82 27.23 22.78
C PRO A 116 39.72 28.48 21.90
N VAL A 117 39.21 29.55 22.50
CA VAL A 117 38.92 30.88 21.93
C VAL A 117 40.15 31.79 21.92
N THR A 118 40.40 32.46 20.79
CA THR A 118 41.02 33.81 20.64
C THR A 118 40.55 34.32 19.27
N GLY A 119 39.97 35.50 19.04
CA GLY A 119 40.36 36.87 19.41
C GLY A 119 40.53 37.65 18.09
N ALA A 120 39.85 38.79 17.93
CA ALA A 120 39.66 39.58 16.70
C ALA A 120 40.97 40.08 16.01
N ASP A 121 41.03 40.47 14.72
CA ASP A 121 40.57 41.75 14.15
C ASP A 121 40.67 41.82 12.60
N ARG A 122 40.07 42.86 12.01
CA ARG A 122 39.73 43.10 10.59
C ARG A 122 40.88 43.55 9.66
N ALA A 123 40.62 43.29 8.36
CA ALA A 123 40.86 44.09 7.15
C ALA A 123 42.24 44.07 6.46
N ALA A 124 42.28 43.49 5.25
CA ALA A 124 42.75 44.17 4.02
C ALA A 124 42.47 43.28 2.79
N GLU A 125 41.84 43.89 1.79
CA GLU A 125 41.45 43.31 0.51
C GLU A 125 42.61 43.34 -0.51
N ALA A 126 42.63 42.36 -1.41
CA ALA A 126 43.06 42.42 -2.82
C ALA A 126 44.15 41.42 -3.29
N ARG A 127 43.66 40.49 -4.13
CA ARG A 127 44.21 40.04 -5.43
C ARG A 127 45.43 39.09 -5.50
N ALA A 128 45.09 37.87 -5.95
CA ALA A 128 45.64 37.11 -7.09
C ALA A 128 47.08 36.52 -7.05
N ALA A 129 47.12 35.19 -6.79
CA ALA A 129 47.90 34.08 -7.41
C ALA A 129 49.44 34.17 -7.55
N PRO A 130 50.21 33.09 -7.88
CA PRO A 130 50.05 31.62 -7.74
C PRO A 130 51.27 30.90 -7.05
N VAL A 131 51.10 29.61 -6.62
CA VAL A 131 52.02 28.41 -6.64
C VAL A 131 53.51 28.54 -6.21
N PRO A 132 54.23 27.55 -5.59
CA PRO A 132 53.98 26.10 -5.32
C PRO A 132 54.24 25.68 -3.84
N PRO A 133 54.23 24.37 -3.51
CA PRO A 133 55.51 23.85 -3.03
C PRO A 133 55.93 22.49 -3.62
N ARG A 134 57.26 22.35 -3.72
CA ARG A 134 58.03 21.24 -4.25
C ARG A 134 58.68 20.51 -3.08
N GLY A 135 58.42 19.20 -2.95
CA GLY A 135 59.29 18.17 -2.36
C GLY A 135 59.51 18.18 -0.83
N SER A 136 59.76 17.07 -0.14
CA SER A 136 59.95 15.68 -0.54
C SER A 136 60.01 14.76 0.70
N ALA A 137 59.57 13.50 0.49
CA ALA A 137 60.07 12.22 1.05
C ALA A 137 59.84 11.91 2.55
N ALA A 138 59.64 10.67 3.01
CA ALA A 138 59.70 9.32 2.44
C ALA A 138 58.73 8.40 3.23
N GLY A 139 58.01 7.45 2.60
CA GLY A 139 58.33 6.01 2.61
C GLY A 139 57.53 5.26 3.71
N GLY A 140 56.88 4.12 3.51
CA GLY A 140 56.79 3.20 2.38
C GLY A 140 55.66 2.18 2.58
N SER A 141 55.26 1.60 1.45
CA SER A 141 54.72 0.24 1.21
C SER A 141 53.54 -0.31 2.02
N GLY A 142 52.43 -0.61 1.33
CA GLY A 142 51.39 -1.50 1.85
C GLY A 142 50.11 -1.63 1.01
N HIS A 143 50.16 -2.28 -0.16
CA HIS A 143 49.09 -3.12 -0.77
C HIS A 143 47.66 -2.54 -0.77
N GLY A 144 47.07 -2.05 -1.86
CA GLY A 144 46.75 -2.78 -3.10
C GLY A 144 45.23 -2.68 -3.38
N LEU A 145 44.87 -2.62 -4.67
CA LEU A 145 43.52 -2.67 -5.28
C LEU A 145 42.85 -1.31 -5.63
N LEU A 146 43.28 -0.87 -6.81
CA LEU A 146 42.63 0.03 -7.77
C LEU A 146 41.26 -0.50 -8.20
N GLY A 147 40.32 0.41 -8.50
CA GLY A 147 39.11 0.06 -9.25
C GLY A 147 37.96 1.05 -9.10
N THR A 148 38.16 2.31 -9.49
CA THR A 148 37.08 3.28 -9.69
C THR A 148 36.20 2.87 -10.88
N GLY A 149 34.92 2.57 -10.62
CA GLY A 149 33.89 2.29 -11.63
C GLY A 149 32.79 3.34 -11.56
N PHE A 150 32.79 4.19 -12.57
CA PHE A 150 31.98 5.35 -12.88
C PHE A 150 30.51 5.02 -13.12
N SER A 151 29.67 6.02 -12.81
CA SER A 151 28.25 6.06 -13.13
C SER A 151 28.02 6.09 -14.64
N ASP A 152 27.29 5.11 -15.16
CA ASP A 152 26.67 5.18 -16.49
C ASP A 152 25.18 5.49 -16.32
N LEU A 153 24.85 6.79 -16.28
CA LEU A 153 23.58 7.30 -16.76
C LEU A 153 23.76 7.55 -18.27
N ASP A 154 23.33 6.62 -19.13
CA ASP A 154 22.54 6.95 -20.33
C ASP A 154 22.09 5.68 -21.10
N SER A 155 20.80 5.68 -21.44
CA SER A 155 20.24 5.19 -22.70
C SER A 155 20.50 3.75 -23.19
N LEU A 156 19.52 2.87 -22.92
CA LEU A 156 18.94 1.98 -23.95
C LEU A 156 17.42 1.86 -23.73
N ILE A 157 16.67 2.79 -24.32
CA ILE A 157 15.28 2.55 -24.77
C ILE A 157 15.41 2.01 -26.19
N THR A 158 14.95 0.77 -26.45
CA THR A 158 14.24 0.32 -27.67
C THR A 158 14.07 -1.21 -27.62
N GLY A 159 12.82 -1.71 -27.70
CA GLY A 159 12.56 -3.06 -28.21
C GLY A 159 11.57 -3.92 -27.44
N THR A 160 10.29 -3.67 -27.69
CA THR A 160 9.12 -4.56 -27.51
C THR A 160 9.35 -6.08 -27.69
N VAL A 161 8.66 -6.92 -26.91
CA VAL A 161 7.68 -7.92 -27.41
C VAL A 161 6.98 -8.67 -26.26
N LEU A 162 5.65 -8.72 -26.37
CA LEU A 162 4.65 -9.51 -25.65
C LEU A 162 4.87 -11.03 -25.81
N VAL A 163 5.21 -11.76 -24.74
CA VAL A 163 5.04 -13.23 -24.60
C VAL A 163 4.98 -13.52 -23.08
N LEU A 164 3.90 -13.99 -22.46
CA LEU A 164 3.43 -15.37 -22.51
C LEU A 164 1.94 -15.47 -22.12
N LEU A 165 1.08 -15.32 -23.11
CA LEU A 165 -0.19 -16.05 -23.20
C LEU A 165 0.10 -17.50 -23.65
N GLY A 166 0.97 -18.21 -22.91
CA GLY A 166 1.55 -19.50 -23.33
C GLY A 166 1.32 -20.67 -22.36
N GLY A 167 0.72 -20.43 -21.19
CA GLY A 167 0.52 -21.48 -20.17
C GLY A 167 -0.60 -22.48 -20.50
N MET A 168 -1.64 -22.06 -21.23
CA MET A 168 -2.83 -22.90 -21.43
C MET A 168 -2.70 -23.90 -22.57
N LEU A 169 -1.89 -23.62 -23.60
CA LEU A 169 -1.68 -24.55 -24.73
C LEU A 169 -0.62 -25.63 -24.42
N PHE A 170 0.27 -25.40 -23.46
CA PHE A 170 1.26 -26.41 -23.05
C PHE A 170 0.64 -27.53 -22.21
N VAL A 171 -0.38 -27.22 -21.40
CA VAL A 171 -1.05 -28.21 -20.53
C VAL A 171 -1.96 -29.14 -21.34
N VAL A 172 -2.67 -28.63 -22.35
CA VAL A 172 -3.58 -29.47 -23.16
C VAL A 172 -2.83 -30.48 -24.03
N ARG A 173 -1.62 -30.14 -24.49
CA ARG A 173 -0.80 -31.03 -25.33
C ARG A 173 -0.16 -32.20 -24.58
N ARG A 174 -0.08 -32.15 -23.24
CA ARG A 174 0.49 -33.21 -22.41
C ARG A 174 -0.52 -34.29 -22.01
N LEU A 175 -1.81 -34.07 -22.24
CA LEU A 175 -2.89 -35.01 -21.91
C LEU A 175 -3.38 -35.80 -23.14
N THR A 176 -2.84 -35.52 -24.33
CA THR A 176 -3.28 -36.11 -25.61
C THR A 176 -2.17 -36.88 -26.35
N ARG A 177 -1.08 -37.24 -25.67
CA ARG A 177 -0.12 -38.25 -26.14
C ARG A 177 0.10 -39.31 -25.09
#